data_AF-A0A348Z1Q2-F1
#
_entry.id   AF-A0A348Z1Q2-F1
#
_cell.length_a   1.000
_cell.length_b   1.000
_cell.length_c   1.000
_cell.angle_alpha   90.00
_cell.angle_beta   90.00
_cell.angle_gamma   90.00
#
_symmetry.space_group_name_H-M   'P 1'
#
loop_
_entity.id
_entity.type
_entity.pdbx_description
1 polymer ?
#
loop_
_entity_poly.entity_id
_entity_poly.type
_entity_poly.pdbx_seq_one_letter_code
_entity_poly.pdbx_strand_id
1 'polypeptide(L)' 'MKSVHYNVSGLVNSESRTKLNNSLDKINGVQQVCVDIARGTVEVNYNSPATPEEIKDCICHTGYIVK' A
#
# COMPACT_ATOMS: atom_id res chain seq x y z
N MET A 1 -1.77 13.51 -10.31
CA MET A 1 -1.50 12.09 -10.02
C MET A 1 -0.15 11.99 -9.33
N LYS A 2 -0.12 11.44 -8.12
CA LYS A 2 1.09 11.24 -7.32
C LYS A 2 1.33 9.75 -7.15
N SER A 3 2.59 9.35 -7.10
CA SER A 3 3.03 7.99 -6.83
C SER A 3 3.94 7.99 -5.61
N VAL A 4 3.75 7.01 -4.74
CA VAL A 4 4.61 6.76 -3.57
C VAL A 4 5.04 5.32 -3.55
N HIS A 5 6.29 5.11 -3.17
CA HIS A 5 6.89 3.79 -3.03
C HIS A 5 7.27 3.58 -1.57
N TYR A 6 6.83 2.46 -1.02
CA TYR A 6 7.02 2.10 0.37
C TYR A 6 7.67 0.73 0.46
N ASN A 7 8.67 0.59 1.33
CA ASN A 7 9.24 -0.71 1.59
C ASN A 7 8.45 -1.37 2.71
N VAL A 8 7.73 -2.45 2.40
CA VAL A 8 6.82 -3.10 3.33
C VAL A 8 7.44 -4.40 3.82
N SER A 9 7.75 -4.45 5.12
CA SER A 9 8.27 -5.66 5.76
C SER A 9 7.11 -6.56 6.19
N GLY A 10 7.19 -7.86 5.88
CA GLY A 10 6.17 -8.85 6.23
C GLY A 10 5.29 -9.32 5.07
N LEU A 11 5.54 -8.86 3.84
CA LEU A 11 4.95 -9.43 2.63
C LEU A 11 5.61 -10.78 2.32
N VAL A 12 5.04 -11.86 2.86
CA VAL A 12 5.59 -13.22 2.69
C VAL A 12 4.86 -14.03 1.62
N ASN A 13 3.56 -13.80 1.44
CA ASN A 13 2.70 -14.61 0.57
C ASN A 13 1.73 -13.77 -0.26
N SER A 14 1.15 -14.39 -1.30
CA SER A 14 0.13 -13.76 -2.15
C SER A 14 -1.09 -13.27 -1.37
N GLU A 15 -1.44 -13.96 -0.28
CA GLU A 15 -2.55 -13.55 0.60
C GLU A 15 -2.26 -12.20 1.28
N SER A 16 -1.02 -11.99 1.72
CA SER A 16 -0.55 -10.74 2.31
C SER A 16 -0.70 -9.57 1.33
N ARG A 17 -0.30 -9.81 0.07
CA ARG A 17 -0.49 -8.87 -1.04
C ARG A 17 -1.96 -8.56 -1.27
N THR A 18 -2.81 -9.57 -1.36
CA THR A 18 -4.25 -9.38 -1.61
C THR A 18 -4.89 -8.56 -0.51
N LYS A 19 -4.60 -8.87 0.76
CA LYS A 19 -5.13 -8.14 1.92
C LYS A 19 -4.70 -6.67 1.89
N LEU A 20 -3.42 -6.41 1.64
CA LEU A 20 -2.88 -5.06 1.57
C LEU A 20 -3.49 -4.26 0.42
N ASN A 21 -3.58 -4.87 -0.76
CA ASN A 21 -4.20 -4.26 -1.93
C ASN A 21 -5.66 -3.91 -1.65
N ASN A 22 -6.43 -4.84 -1.08
CA ASN A 22 -7.84 -4.58 -0.74
C ASN A 22 -8.03 -3.45 0.27
N SER A 23 -7.11 -3.30 1.24
CA SER A 23 -7.17 -2.20 2.20
C SER A 23 -6.81 -0.86 1.57
N LEU A 24 -5.77 -0.83 0.73
CA LEU A 24 -5.34 0.39 0.05
C LEU A 24 -6.33 0.85 -1.04
N ASP A 25 -6.95 -0.09 -1.75
CA ASP A 25 -7.98 0.17 -2.76
C ASP A 25 -9.25 0.81 -2.17
N LYS A 26 -9.54 0.54 -0.88
CA LYS A 26 -10.65 1.18 -0.16
C LYS A 26 -10.40 2.66 0.17
N ILE A 27 -9.17 3.15 0.04
CA ILE A 27 -8.85 4.56 0.33
C ILE A 27 -9.38 5.43 -0.81
N ASN A 28 -10.22 6.40 -0.46
CA ASN A 28 -10.80 7.33 -1.42
C ASN A 28 -9.71 8.22 -2.03
N GLY A 29 -9.46 8.05 -3.34
CA GLY A 29 -8.42 8.76 -4.08
C GLY A 29 -7.20 7.91 -4.43
N VAL A 30 -7.13 6.65 -3.95
CA VAL A 30 -6.20 5.66 -4.52
C VAL A 30 -6.74 5.22 -5.89
N GLN A 31 -5.86 5.22 -6.88
CA GLN A 31 -6.17 4.78 -8.25
C GLN A 31 -5.58 3.43 -8.58
N GLN A 32 -4.36 3.16 -8.10
CA GLN A 32 -3.68 1.90 -8.40
C GLN A 32 -2.73 1.53 -7.27
N VAL A 33 -2.70 0.24 -6.95
CA VAL A 33 -1.78 -0.33 -5.96
C VAL A 33 -1.01 -1.47 -6.62
N CYS A 34 0.31 -1.36 -6.64
CA CYS A 34 1.23 -2.39 -7.09
C CYS A 34 1.99 -2.91 -5.87
N VAL A 35 1.96 -4.23 -5.67
CA VAL A 35 2.65 -4.88 -4.54
C VAL A 35 3.63 -5.89 -5.11
N ASP A 36 4.92 -5.64 -4.91
CA ASP A 36 6.02 -6.48 -5.32
C ASP A 36 6.51 -7.30 -4.13
N ILE A 37 6.00 -8.52 -4.00
CA ILE A 37 6.41 -9.47 -2.96
C ILE A 37 7.89 -9.84 -3.11
N ALA A 38 8.36 -9.99 -4.35
CA ALA A 38 9.75 -10.34 -4.64
C ALA A 38 10.75 -9.27 -4.16
N ARG A 39 10.36 -7.99 -4.18
CA ARG A 39 11.18 -6.87 -3.71
C ARG A 39 10.82 -6.41 -2.30
N GLY A 40 9.67 -6.83 -1.77
CA GLY A 40 9.10 -6.31 -0.53
C GLY A 40 8.71 -4.84 -0.62
N THR A 41 8.28 -4.38 -1.81
CA THR A 41 7.94 -2.98 -2.08
C THR A 41 6.49 -2.84 -2.49
N VAL A 42 5.90 -1.69 -2.16
CA VAL A 42 4.54 -1.32 -2.53
C VAL A 42 4.57 0.04 -3.20
N GLU A 43 4.02 0.10 -4.40
CA GLU A 43 3.78 1.33 -5.15
C GLU A 43 2.29 1.66 -5.07
N VAL A 44 1.98 2.88 -4.62
CA VAL A 44 0.60 3.38 -4.59
C VAL A 44 0.52 4.64 -5.42
N ASN A 45 -0.35 4.59 -6.43
CA ASN A 45 -0.75 5.74 -7.20
C ASN A 45 -2.04 6.31 -6.61
N TYR A 46 -1.98 7.58 -6.23
CA TYR A 46 -3.08 8.26 -5.56
C TYR A 46 -3.23 9.69 -6.08
N ASN A 47 -4.39 10.27 -5.81
CA ASN A 47 -4.74 11.64 -6.13
C ASN A 47 -5.54 12.23 -4.97
N SER A 48 -5.68 13.56 -4.92
CA SER A 48 -6.57 14.17 -3.92
C SER A 48 -7.97 13.54 -4.02
N PRO A 49 -8.58 13.17 -2.88
CA PRO A 49 -8.25 13.56 -1.50
C PRO A 49 -7.23 12.68 -0.75
N ALA A 50 -6.74 11.58 -1.32
CA ALA A 50 -5.80 10.68 -0.65
C ALA A 50 -4.44 11.34 -0.36
N THR A 51 -3.86 11.01 0.79
CA THR A 51 -2.55 11.49 1.25
C THR A 51 -1.60 10.32 1.49
N PRO A 52 -0.28 10.54 1.41
CA PRO A 52 0.71 9.51 1.75
C PRO A 52 0.59 9.05 3.22
N GLU A 53 0.09 9.92 4.10
CA GLU A 53 -0.13 9.62 5.51
C GLU A 53 -1.27 8.62 5.70
N GLU A 54 -2.41 8.81 5.02
CA GLU A 54 -3.53 7.85 5.01
C GLU A 54 -3.11 6.48 4.48
N ILE A 55 -2.32 6.48 3.40
CA ILE A 55 -1.78 5.25 2.80
C ILE A 55 -0.89 4.53 3.81
N LYS A 56 0.02 5.24 4.47
CA LYS A 56 0.92 4.67 5.48
C LYS A 56 0.16 4.15 6.70
N ASP A 57 -0.84 4.89 7.16
CA ASP A 57 -1.70 4.47 8.28
C ASP A 57 -2.42 3.18 7.94
N CYS A 58 -3.02 3.09 6.76
CA CYS A 58 -3.73 1.89 6.30
C CYS A 58 -2.81 0.65 6.21
N ILE A 59 -1.56 0.83 5.77
CA ILE A 59 -0.56 -0.25 5.75
C ILE A 59 -0.18 -0.67 7.19
N CYS A 60 -0.04 0.27 8.11
CA CYS A 60 0.20 -0.02 9.53
C CYS A 60 -0.98 -0.78 10.15
N HIS A 61 -2.21 -0.35 9.85
CA HIS A 61 -3.45 -0.94 10.35
C HIS A 61 -3.66 -2.38 9.89
N THR A 62 -3.13 -2.74 8.72
CA THR A 62 -3.18 -4.11 8.20
C THR A 62 -2.17 -5.06 8.87
N GLY A 63 -1.26 -4.52 9.68
CA GLY A 63 -0.24 -5.27 10.42
C GLY A 63 1.12 -5.31 9.75
N TYR A 64 1.37 -4.47 8.74
CA TYR A 64 2.66 -4.39 8.08
C TYR A 64 3.44 -3.14 8.47
N ILE A 65 4.76 -3.22 8.36
CA ILE A 65 5.65 -2.13 8.73
C ILE A 65 6.20 -1.49 7.47
N VAL A 66 5.93 -0.19 7.32
CA VAL A 66 6.46 0.65 6.24
C VAL A 66 7.78 1.28 6.68
N LYS A 67 8.84 1.06 5.91
CA LYS A 67 10.15 1.71 6.07
C LYS A 67 10.37 2.78 5.01
#